data_AF-A0A8S3CET7-F1
#
_entry.id   AF-A0A8S3CET7-F1
#
_cell.length_a   1.000
_cell.length_b   1.000
_cell.length_c   1.000
_cell.angle_alpha   90.00
_cell.angle_beta   90.00
_cell.angle_gamma   90.00
#
_symmetry.space_group_name_H-M   'P 1'
#
loop_
_entity.id
_entity.type
_entity.pdbx_description
1 polymer ?
#
loop_
_entity_poly.entity_id
_entity_poly.type
_entity_poly.pdbx_seq_one_letter_code
_entity_poly.pdbx_strand_id
1 'polypeptide(L)'
;TTIRFGVLIVLACVQVSLSQTVVTISGASSGASMANQMHFAFSNDISGCAVLAGPPYYCGGNILTAAACMTGPVTSISVSLLERKLKSFENDGSIDSLANIKDDPVYIFSGKYDPIALPSLVKLNEKLYSSFSANIKTNYDLP
;
A
#
# COMPACT_ATOMS: atom_id res chain seq x y z
N THR A 1 -47.08 -29.29 8.01
CA THR A 1 -46.64 -28.02 8.62
C THR A 1 -45.14 -28.03 8.81
N THR A 2 -44.38 -27.47 7.85
CA THR A 2 -43.09 -26.79 8.07
C THR A 2 -42.87 -25.88 6.87
N ILE A 3 -43.08 -24.57 7.04
CA ILE A 3 -42.75 -23.55 6.04
C ILE A 3 -41.27 -23.22 6.22
N ARG A 4 -40.45 -23.47 5.20
CA ARG A 4 -39.08 -22.95 5.12
C ARG A 4 -39.10 -21.72 4.22
N PHE A 5 -39.08 -20.54 4.83
CA PHE A 5 -38.77 -19.29 4.12
C PHE A 5 -37.28 -19.28 3.77
N GLY A 6 -36.94 -19.74 2.57
CA GLY A 6 -35.65 -19.45 1.96
C GLY A 6 -35.70 -18.06 1.35
N VAL A 7 -35.13 -17.06 2.01
CA VAL A 7 -34.86 -15.78 1.37
C VAL A 7 -33.75 -16.04 0.36
N LEU A 8 -34.12 -16.17 -0.91
CA LEU A 8 -33.19 -16.15 -2.03
C LEU A 8 -32.76 -14.69 -2.22
N ILE A 9 -31.68 -14.28 -1.55
CA ILE A 9 -30.98 -13.05 -1.92
C ILE A 9 -30.33 -13.36 -3.28
N VAL A 10 -31.05 -13.05 -4.36
CA VAL A 10 -30.43 -12.89 -5.67
C VAL A 10 -29.59 -11.63 -5.57
N LEU A 11 -28.38 -11.77 -5.04
CA LEU A 11 -27.34 -10.79 -5.24
C LEU A 11 -27.02 -10.88 -6.74
N ALA A 12 -27.70 -10.08 -7.55
CA ALA A 12 -27.30 -9.86 -8.92
C ALA A 12 -25.90 -9.23 -8.87
N CYS A 13 -24.88 -10.07 -8.75
CA CYS A 13 -23.52 -9.69 -9.05
C CYS A 13 -23.52 -9.42 -10.54
N VAL A 14 -23.74 -8.15 -10.91
CA VAL A 14 -23.47 -7.69 -12.26
C VAL A 14 -21.98 -7.96 -12.45
N GLN A 15 -21.67 -9.08 -13.10
CA GLN A 15 -20.33 -9.39 -13.54
C GLN A 15 -20.03 -8.38 -14.65
N VAL A 16 -19.49 -7.22 -14.26
CA VAL A 16 -18.94 -6.27 -15.22
C VAL A 16 -17.72 -6.94 -15.80
N SER A 17 -17.83 -7.47 -17.01
CA SER A 17 -16.69 -7.98 -17.77
C SER A 17 -15.77 -6.82 -18.12
N LEU A 18 -14.79 -6.56 -17.25
CA LEU A 18 -13.71 -5.61 -17.50
C LEU A 18 -12.69 -6.28 -18.43
N SER A 19 -12.72 -5.93 -19.71
CA SER A 19 -11.70 -6.34 -20.68
C SER A 19 -10.39 -5.63 -20.31
N GLN A 20 -9.37 -6.41 -19.90
CA GLN A 20 -8.01 -5.98 -19.50
C GLN A 20 -7.92 -4.54 -18.96
N THR A 21 -8.48 -4.33 -17.76
CA THR A 21 -8.32 -3.04 -17.07
C THR A 21 -7.02 -3.07 -16.30
N VAL A 22 -6.11 -2.13 -16.60
CA VAL A 22 -4.99 -1.81 -15.72
C VAL A 22 -5.59 -1.27 -14.42
N VAL A 23 -5.51 -2.05 -13.35
CA VAL A 23 -6.05 -1.66 -12.04
C VAL A 23 -4.95 -0.95 -11.26
N THR A 24 -5.24 0.25 -10.77
CA THR A 24 -4.36 1.00 -9.87
C THR A 24 -5.07 1.26 -8.57
N ILE A 25 -4.33 1.30 -7.47
CA ILE A 25 -4.88 1.62 -6.15
C ILE A 25 -4.34 2.94 -5.64
N SER A 26 -5.13 3.64 -4.83
CA SER A 26 -4.68 4.84 -4.15
C SER A 26 -5.30 4.93 -2.76
N GLY A 27 -4.66 5.69 -1.88
CA GLY A 27 -5.23 5.97 -0.58
C GLY A 27 -4.50 7.07 0.15
N ALA A 28 -5.12 7.58 1.21
CA ALA A 28 -4.57 8.61 2.08
C ALA A 28 -4.43 8.12 3.53
N SER A 29 -3.36 8.51 4.23
CA SER A 29 -3.12 8.14 5.63
C SER A 29 -3.17 6.62 5.86
N SER A 30 -4.07 6.11 6.70
CA SER A 30 -4.28 4.66 6.86
C SER A 30 -4.71 3.97 5.56
N GLY A 31 -5.44 4.66 4.69
CA GLY A 31 -5.76 4.20 3.34
C GLY A 31 -4.53 4.13 2.43
N ALA A 32 -3.53 5.00 2.63
CA ALA A 32 -2.27 4.91 1.92
C ALA A 32 -1.45 3.70 2.39
N SER A 33 -1.48 3.39 3.69
CA SER A 33 -0.93 2.13 4.21
C SER A 33 -1.61 0.92 3.57
N MET A 34 -2.94 0.97 3.40
CA MET A 34 -3.70 -0.10 2.74
C MET A 34 -3.39 -0.20 1.24
N ALA A 35 -3.25 0.94 0.55
CA ALA A 35 -2.86 0.98 -0.85
C ALA A 35 -1.48 0.33 -1.06
N ASN A 36 -0.51 0.67 -0.22
CA ASN A 36 0.79 -0.02 -0.17
C ASN A 36 0.62 -1.53 0.05
N GLN A 37 -0.17 -1.93 1.05
CA GLN A 37 -0.36 -3.34 1.38
C GLN A 37 -0.94 -4.13 0.20
N MET A 38 -1.98 -3.61 -0.43
CA MET A 38 -2.63 -4.23 -1.58
C MET A 38 -1.69 -4.27 -2.79
N HIS A 39 -0.96 -3.19 -3.06
CA HIS A 39 -0.06 -3.13 -4.20
C HIS A 39 1.04 -4.19 -4.10
N PHE A 40 1.65 -4.39 -2.93
CA PHE A 40 2.64 -5.46 -2.75
C PHE A 40 1.99 -6.85 -2.69
N ALA A 41 0.84 -7.00 -2.02
CA ALA A 41 0.21 -8.31 -1.83
C ALA A 41 -0.41 -8.89 -3.12
N PHE A 42 -0.98 -8.03 -3.96
CA PHE A 42 -1.74 -8.40 -5.16
C PHE A 42 -1.18 -7.73 -6.41
N SER A 43 0.16 -7.63 -6.53
CA SER A 43 0.83 -6.96 -7.65
C SER A 43 0.62 -7.66 -9.00
N ASN A 44 0.12 -8.90 -9.03
CA ASN A 44 -0.32 -9.55 -10.26
C ASN A 44 -1.57 -8.90 -10.85
N ASP A 45 -2.46 -8.36 -10.00
CA ASP A 45 -3.72 -7.75 -10.39
C ASP A 45 -3.68 -6.21 -10.36
N ILE A 46 -2.84 -5.63 -9.48
CA ILE A 46 -2.70 -4.19 -9.27
C ILE A 46 -1.36 -3.72 -9.85
N SER A 47 -1.40 -2.91 -10.91
CA SER A 47 -0.23 -2.44 -11.67
C SER A 47 0.09 -0.97 -11.39
N GLY A 48 0.02 -0.55 -10.13
CA GLY A 48 0.31 0.82 -9.74
C GLY A 48 -0.35 1.27 -8.43
N CYS A 49 0.29 2.23 -7.76
CA CYS A 49 -0.15 2.72 -6.45
C CYS A 49 0.05 4.23 -6.28
N ALA A 50 -0.88 4.89 -5.59
CA ALA A 50 -0.65 6.22 -5.04
C ALA A 50 -0.74 6.25 -3.51
N VAL A 51 0.33 6.73 -2.89
CA VAL A 51 0.52 6.82 -1.45
C VAL A 51 0.44 8.28 -1.03
N LEU A 52 -0.68 8.69 -0.43
CA LEU A 52 -0.91 10.08 -0.03
C LEU A 52 -0.78 10.19 1.50
N ALA A 53 0.22 10.92 1.98
CA ALA A 53 0.44 11.15 3.42
C ALA A 53 0.44 9.85 4.25
N GLY A 54 1.12 8.81 3.75
CA GLY A 54 1.11 7.45 4.31
C GLY A 54 2.49 6.89 4.65
N PRO A 55 2.59 5.99 5.64
CA PRO A 55 3.83 5.30 5.95
C PRO A 55 4.18 4.19 4.92
N PRO A 56 5.44 3.74 4.88
CA PRO A 56 5.85 2.60 4.07
C PRO A 56 5.21 1.28 4.51
N TYR A 57 5.19 0.32 3.59
CA TYR A 57 4.66 -1.03 3.85
C TYR A 57 5.25 -1.63 5.14
N TYR A 58 4.40 -2.28 5.94
CA TYR A 58 4.75 -2.94 7.20
C TYR A 58 5.35 -2.05 8.30
N CYS A 59 5.34 -0.73 8.15
CA CYS A 59 5.87 0.18 9.18
C CYS A 59 5.22 -0.10 10.56
N GLY A 60 3.88 -0.16 10.61
CA GLY A 60 3.11 -0.45 11.82
C GLY A 60 2.89 -1.93 12.11
N GLY A 61 3.78 -2.82 11.64
CA GLY A 61 3.61 -4.28 11.72
C GLY A 61 3.53 -4.87 13.14
N ASN A 62 3.79 -4.08 14.19
CA ASN A 62 3.46 -4.42 15.57
C ASN A 62 3.02 -3.16 16.35
N ILE A 63 2.39 -3.37 17.52
CA ILE A 63 1.85 -2.28 18.34
C ILE A 63 2.92 -1.29 18.84
N LEU A 64 4.15 -1.76 19.02
CA LEU A 64 5.27 -0.94 19.49
C LEU A 64 5.82 -0.03 18.38
N THR A 65 5.66 -0.41 17.10
CA THR A 65 6.10 0.39 15.95
C THR A 65 4.98 1.24 15.34
N ALA A 66 3.72 0.95 15.63
CA ALA A 66 2.57 1.68 15.09
C ALA A 66 2.66 3.20 15.33
N ALA A 67 2.99 3.62 16.57
CA ALA A 67 3.14 5.03 16.91
C ALA A 67 4.31 5.70 16.16
N ALA A 68 5.39 4.95 15.91
CA ALA A 68 6.53 5.46 15.15
C ALA A 68 6.17 5.78 13.69
N CYS A 69 5.18 5.08 13.15
CA CYS A 69 4.71 5.20 11.78
C CYS A 69 3.61 6.24 11.57
N MET A 70 3.41 7.11 12.55
CA MET A 70 2.58 8.31 12.43
C MET A 70 3.42 9.51 12.83
N THR A 71 3.70 9.66 14.12
CA THR A 71 4.31 10.88 14.70
C THR A 71 5.68 10.64 15.32
N GLY A 72 6.21 9.42 15.28
CA GLY A 72 7.50 9.12 15.89
C GLY A 72 8.71 9.54 15.05
N PRO A 73 9.92 9.41 15.63
CA PRO A 73 11.13 9.79 14.95
C PRO A 73 11.38 8.86 13.76
N VAL A 74 11.48 9.42 12.56
CA VAL A 74 11.73 8.66 11.31
C VAL A 74 12.99 7.79 11.38
N THR A 75 13.97 8.17 12.22
CA THR A 75 15.19 7.40 12.48
C THR A 75 14.94 6.02 13.10
N SER A 76 13.76 5.78 13.71
CA SER A 76 13.40 4.45 14.23
C SER A 76 12.89 3.49 13.15
N ILE A 77 12.69 3.96 11.91
CA ILE A 77 12.16 3.15 10.81
C ILE A 77 13.30 2.81 9.85
N SER A 78 13.68 1.54 9.82
CA SER A 78 14.71 1.04 8.91
C SER A 78 14.08 0.48 7.65
N VAL A 79 14.26 1.18 6.52
CA VAL A 79 13.79 0.70 5.20
C VAL A 79 14.34 -0.68 4.87
N SER A 80 15.62 -0.95 5.21
CA SER A 80 16.21 -2.28 5.01
C SER A 80 15.53 -3.41 5.80
N LEU A 81 14.93 -3.12 6.97
CA LEU A 81 14.12 -4.09 7.71
C LEU A 81 12.79 -4.35 6.99
N LEU A 82 12.17 -3.30 6.45
CA LEU A 82 10.92 -3.40 5.68
C LEU A 82 11.13 -4.19 4.39
N GLU A 83 12.23 -3.96 3.68
CA GLU A 83 12.63 -4.76 2.51
C GLU A 83 12.82 -6.23 2.85
N ARG A 84 13.50 -6.55 3.96
CA ARG A 84 13.66 -7.94 4.42
C ARG A 84 12.32 -8.58 4.76
N LYS A 85 11.38 -7.81 5.31
CA LYS A 85 10.03 -8.29 5.59
C LYS A 85 9.25 -8.58 4.31
N LEU A 86 9.28 -7.68 3.32
CA LEU A 86 8.69 -7.94 2.00
C LEU A 86 9.28 -9.20 1.35
N LYS A 87 10.61 -9.35 1.33
CA LYS A 87 11.26 -10.57 0.80
C LYS A 87 10.86 -11.83 1.58
N SER A 88 10.66 -11.73 2.89
CA SER A 88 10.15 -12.84 3.69
C SER A 88 8.73 -13.22 3.29
N PHE A 89 7.85 -12.22 3.07
CA PHE A 89 6.47 -12.45 2.65
C PHE A 89 6.37 -12.97 1.21
N GLU A 90 7.28 -12.58 0.32
CA GLU A 90 7.37 -13.17 -1.02
C GLU A 90 7.79 -14.65 -0.90
N ASN A 91 8.82 -14.94 -0.09
CA ASN A 91 9.32 -16.30 0.09
C ASN A 91 8.30 -17.24 0.76
N ASP A 92 7.44 -16.73 1.63
CA ASP A 92 6.39 -17.52 2.29
C ASP A 92 5.08 -17.58 1.49
N GLY A 93 5.00 -16.83 0.37
CA GLY A 93 3.83 -16.80 -0.53
C GLY A 93 2.66 -15.96 -0.01
N SER A 94 2.86 -15.11 1.01
CA SER A 94 1.83 -14.20 1.52
C SER A 94 1.62 -12.95 0.67
N ILE A 95 2.55 -12.65 -0.24
CA ILE A 95 2.43 -11.60 -1.25
C ILE A 95 2.88 -12.12 -2.62
N ASP A 96 2.42 -11.46 -3.67
CA ASP A 96 2.91 -11.68 -5.04
C ASP A 96 4.40 -11.33 -5.20
N SER A 97 4.99 -11.72 -6.34
CA SER A 97 6.41 -11.49 -6.57
C SER A 97 6.74 -10.00 -6.57
N LEU A 98 7.83 -9.66 -5.87
CA LEU A 98 8.38 -8.31 -5.83
C LEU A 98 8.94 -7.87 -7.19
N ALA A 99 9.18 -8.81 -8.10
CA ALA A 99 9.54 -8.51 -9.49
C ALA A 99 8.43 -7.78 -10.24
N ASN A 100 7.17 -7.95 -9.85
CA ASN A 100 6.02 -7.28 -10.48
C ASN A 100 6.05 -5.77 -10.25
N ILE A 101 6.65 -5.31 -9.15
CA ILE A 101 6.74 -3.89 -8.77
C ILE A 101 7.69 -3.11 -9.68
N LYS A 102 8.55 -3.81 -10.44
CA LYS A 102 9.47 -3.19 -11.37
C LYS A 102 8.69 -2.40 -12.42
N ASP A 103 9.07 -1.15 -12.63
CA ASP A 103 8.46 -0.21 -13.58
C ASP A 103 7.00 0.17 -13.29
N ASP A 104 6.36 -0.36 -12.24
CA ASP A 104 5.01 0.03 -11.83
C ASP A 104 4.95 1.53 -11.50
N PRO A 105 3.93 2.26 -11.97
CA PRO A 105 3.75 3.67 -11.65
C PRO A 105 3.39 3.82 -10.17
N VAL A 106 4.25 4.51 -9.43
CA VAL A 106 4.04 4.83 -8.01
C VAL A 106 4.04 6.34 -7.81
N TYR A 107 2.93 6.88 -7.33
CA TYR A 107 2.83 8.30 -6.97
C TYR A 107 2.90 8.49 -5.45
N ILE A 108 3.80 9.33 -4.97
CA ILE A 108 3.96 9.59 -3.53
C ILE A 108 3.74 11.07 -3.25
N PHE A 109 2.81 11.37 -2.37
CA PHE A 109 2.46 12.73 -2.01
C PHE A 109 2.52 12.94 -0.50
N SER A 110 3.04 14.09 -0.08
CA SER A 110 2.91 14.58 1.30
C SER A 110 2.76 16.09 1.29
N GLY A 111 1.83 16.63 2.09
CA GLY A 111 1.75 18.07 2.31
C GLY A 111 3.00 18.56 3.04
N LYS A 112 3.55 19.71 2.63
CA LYS A 112 4.79 20.28 3.17
C LYS A 112 4.73 20.52 4.68
N TYR A 113 3.55 20.81 5.20
CA TYR A 113 3.31 21.14 6.61
C TYR A 113 2.47 20.11 7.36
N ASP A 114 2.34 18.87 6.85
CA ASP A 114 1.56 17.80 7.50
C ASP A 114 2.15 17.43 8.87
N PRO A 115 1.42 17.64 9.99
CA PRO A 115 1.91 17.34 11.34
C PRO A 115 1.59 15.90 11.78
N ILE A 116 0.77 15.16 11.03
CA ILE A 116 0.24 13.84 11.41
C ILE A 116 1.00 12.72 10.70
N ALA A 117 1.21 12.88 9.40
CA ALA A 117 2.02 11.99 8.58
C ALA A 117 3.21 12.78 8.05
N LEU A 118 4.21 12.92 8.92
CA LEU A 118 5.36 13.80 8.66
C LEU A 118 5.97 13.53 7.27
N PRO A 119 6.32 14.56 6.48
CA PRO A 119 6.89 14.36 5.15
C PRO A 119 8.14 13.48 5.13
N SER A 120 8.93 13.53 6.20
CA SER A 120 10.11 12.67 6.38
C SER A 120 9.76 11.17 6.48
N LEU A 121 8.60 10.83 7.05
CA LEU A 121 8.07 9.46 7.11
C LEU A 121 7.59 9.03 5.72
N VAL A 122 6.81 9.88 5.06
CA VAL A 122 6.23 9.57 3.73
C VAL A 122 7.33 9.34 2.69
N LYS A 123 8.42 10.13 2.74
CA LYS A 123 9.62 9.97 1.88
C LYS A 123 10.29 8.60 2.02
N LEU A 124 10.07 7.85 3.09
CA LEU A 124 10.59 6.48 3.19
C LEU A 124 9.97 5.53 2.14
N ASN A 125 8.77 5.84 1.64
CA ASN A 125 8.16 5.09 0.53
C ASN A 125 9.03 5.17 -0.73
N GLU A 126 9.65 6.31 -1.02
CA GLU A 126 10.52 6.46 -2.20
C GLU A 126 11.66 5.45 -2.13
N LYS A 127 12.31 5.36 -0.97
CA LYS A 127 13.42 4.43 -0.75
C LYS A 127 12.96 2.98 -0.88
N LEU A 128 11.83 2.64 -0.26
CA LEU A 128 11.31 1.28 -0.28
C LEU A 128 10.94 0.84 -1.71
N TYR A 129 10.19 1.66 -2.44
CA TYR A 129 9.81 1.35 -3.82
C TYR A 129 11.00 1.37 -4.79
N SER A 130 12.01 2.23 -4.54
CA SER A 130 13.24 2.26 -5.34
C SER A 130 14.02 0.95 -5.23
N SER A 131 14.00 0.29 -4.07
CA SER A 131 14.64 -1.03 -3.88
C SER A 131 14.04 -2.14 -4.75
N PHE A 132 12.85 -1.92 -5.31
CA PHE A 132 12.17 -2.82 -6.26
C PHE A 132 12.06 -2.22 -7.67
N SER A 133 12.78 -1.13 -7.96
CA SER A 133 12.83 -0.48 -9.29
C SER A 133 11.47 -0.02 -9.82
N ALA A 134 10.56 0.46 -8.96
CA ALA A 134 9.31 1.07 -9.39
C ALA A 134 9.52 2.41 -10.12
N ASN A 135 8.56 2.82 -10.95
CA ASN A 135 8.56 4.12 -11.63
C ASN A 135 7.90 5.19 -10.73
N ILE A 136 8.73 5.89 -9.96
CA ILE A 136 8.26 6.77 -8.88
C ILE A 136 8.13 8.22 -9.35
N LYS A 137 6.99 8.85 -9.03
CA LYS A 137 6.78 10.30 -9.12
C LYS A 137 6.37 10.84 -7.76
N THR A 138 6.95 11.98 -7.35
CA THR A 138 6.67 12.54 -6.02
C THR A 138 6.29 14.01 -6.04
N ASN A 139 5.57 14.45 -5.01
CA ASN A 139 5.28 15.85 -4.77
C ASN A 139 5.21 16.11 -3.24
N TYR A 140 6.07 17.02 -2.79
CA TYR A 140 6.20 17.42 -1.38
C TYR A 140 6.13 18.93 -1.14
N ASP A 141 5.87 19.68 -2.21
CA ASP A 141 5.99 21.14 -2.19
C ASP A 141 4.63 21.83 -2.01
N LEU A 142 3.52 21.08 -2.14
CA LEU A 142 2.19 21.61 -1.88
C LEU A 142 2.02 21.89 -0.37
N PRO A 143 1.50 23.08 -0.02
CA PRO A 143 1.28 23.47 1.37
C PRO A 143 0.31 22.52 2.10
#